data_AF-A0A378VZ51-F1
#
_entry.id   AF-A0A378VZ51-F1
#
_cell.length_a   1.000
_cell.length_b   1.000
_cell.length_c   1.000
_cell.angle_alpha   90.00
_cell.angle_beta   90.00
_cell.angle_gamma   90.00
#
_symmetry.space_group_name_H-M   'P 1'
#
loop_
_entity.id
_entity.type
_entity.pdbx_description
1 polymer ?
#
loop_
_entity_poly.entity_id
_entity_poly.type
_entity_poly.pdbx_seq_one_letter_code
_entity_poly.pdbx_strand_id
1 'polypeptide(L)'
;MLPFLPEPSLSYTQQNRTAVLLLNLGTPDAPTAQAVRPYLKSFLTDRRIVELPKWLWYPILHGLVLTFRPKKSAHAYEKSGLRKVRP
;
A
#
# COMPACT_ATOMS: atom_id res chain seq x y z
N MET A 1 6.07 -14.76 -8.21
CA MET A 1 4.61 -14.53 -8.13
C MET A 1 4.01 -15.86 -7.72
N LEU A 2 3.49 -15.97 -6.51
CA LEU A 2 2.85 -17.22 -6.09
C LEU A 2 1.55 -17.38 -6.90
N PRO A 3 1.27 -18.58 -7.46
CA PRO A 3 0.00 -18.84 -8.12
C PRO A 3 -1.13 -18.74 -7.09
N PHE A 4 -2.33 -18.37 -7.55
CA PHE A 4 -3.52 -18.41 -6.71
C PHE A 4 -3.74 -19.85 -6.26
N LEU A 5 -3.75 -20.08 -4.94
CA LEU A 5 -4.04 -21.41 -4.40
C LEU A 5 -5.54 -21.68 -4.58
N PRO A 6 -5.93 -22.91 -4.97
CA PRO A 6 -7.33 -23.28 -5.01
C PRO A 6 -7.94 -23.15 -3.61
N GLU A 7 -9.19 -22.71 -3.56
CA GLU A 7 -9.90 -22.52 -2.31
C GLU A 7 -10.11 -23.89 -1.63
N PRO A 8 -9.83 -24.01 -0.32
CA PRO A 8 -10.03 -25.26 0.39
C PRO A 8 -11.52 -25.62 0.44
N SER A 9 -11.85 -26.91 0.35
CA SER A 9 -13.22 -27.37 0.49
C SER A 9 -13.74 -27.13 1.92
N LEU A 10 -14.61 -26.14 2.07
CA LEU A 10 -15.30 -25.84 3.34
C LEU A 10 -16.57 -26.70 3.47
N SER A 11 -16.81 -27.27 4.65
CA SER A 11 -18.07 -27.98 4.94
C SER A 11 -19.27 -27.04 4.88
N TYR A 12 -20.44 -27.56 4.50
CA TYR A 12 -21.70 -26.79 4.36
C TYR A 12 -22.04 -25.92 5.60
N THR A 13 -21.78 -26.43 6.81
CA THR A 13 -21.98 -25.70 8.07
C THR A 13 -20.99 -24.56 8.31
N GLN A 14 -19.84 -24.54 7.63
CA GLN A 14 -18.86 -23.46 7.67
C GLN A 14 -19.07 -22.43 6.56
N GLN A 15 -19.69 -22.83 5.44
CA GLN A 15 -20.01 -21.94 4.31
C GLN A 15 -21.06 -20.87 4.67
N ASN A 16 -21.93 -21.13 5.67
CA ASN A 16 -22.97 -20.19 6.09
C ASN A 16 -22.49 -19.15 7.12
N ARG A 17 -21.18 -18.85 7.15
CA ARG A 17 -20.56 -17.88 8.06
C ARG A 17 -20.06 -16.69 7.26
N THR A 18 -20.42 -15.48 7.68
CA THR A 18 -19.91 -14.25 7.10
C THR A 18 -18.48 -14.01 7.57
N ALA A 19 -17.51 -14.13 6.66
CA ALA A 19 -16.14 -13.66 6.88
C ALA A 19 -16.01 -12.20 6.43
N VAL A 20 -15.41 -11.36 7.26
CA VAL A 20 -15.09 -9.98 6.91
C VAL A 20 -13.57 -9.85 6.83
N LEU A 21 -13.06 -9.48 5.66
CA LEU A 21 -11.64 -9.25 5.43
C LEU A 21 -11.35 -7.76 5.50
N LEU A 22 -10.76 -7.31 6.61
CA LEU A 22 -10.28 -5.94 6.75
C LEU A 22 -8.85 -5.86 6.23
N LEU A 23 -8.66 -5.22 5.07
CA LEU A 23 -7.33 -4.99 4.50
C LEU A 23 -7.00 -3.50 4.59
N ASN A 24 -5.77 -3.20 4.98
CA ASN A 24 -5.16 -1.89 4.86
C ASN A 24 -3.81 -2.05 4.15
N LEU A 25 -3.42 -1.04 3.37
CA LEU A 25 -2.13 -0.96 2.70
C LEU A 25 -0.97 -0.70 3.66
N GLY A 26 -1.26 -0.48 4.95
CA GLY A 26 -0.29 -0.07 5.96
C GLY A 26 0.00 1.43 5.92
N THR A 27 0.58 1.95 6.99
CA THR A 27 1.00 3.35 7.11
C THR A 27 2.52 3.37 7.33
N PRO A 28 3.28 4.28 6.71
CA PRO A 28 4.70 4.41 6.99
C PRO A 28 4.95 4.69 8.48
N ASP A 29 6.04 4.13 9.03
CA ASP A 29 6.39 4.23 10.47
C ASP A 29 6.55 5.67 10.97
N ALA A 30 6.85 6.61 10.06
CA ALA A 30 6.86 8.03 10.32
C ALA A 30 6.43 8.81 9.07
N PRO A 31 5.81 10.00 9.22
CA PRO A 31 5.50 10.89 8.10
C PRO A 31 6.75 11.63 7.57
N THR A 32 7.93 11.01 7.66
CA THR A 32 9.18 11.58 7.17
C THR A 32 9.51 11.04 5.79
N ALA A 33 10.16 11.87 4.97
CA ALA A 33 10.51 11.49 3.60
C ALA A 33 11.35 10.19 3.51
N GLN A 34 12.13 9.92 4.55
CA GLN A 34 13.01 8.76 4.64
C GLN A 34 12.24 7.47 4.92
N ALA A 35 11.19 7.51 5.76
CA ALA A 35 10.34 6.36 6.07
C ALA A 35 9.32 6.06 4.95
N VAL A 36 8.84 7.09 4.24
CA VAL A 36 7.85 6.95 3.16
C VAL A 36 8.45 6.38 1.87
N ARG A 37 9.73 6.65 1.59
CA ARG A 37 10.44 6.18 0.39
C ARG A 37 10.43 4.66 0.18
N PRO A 38 10.87 3.83 1.15
CA PRO A 38 10.88 2.38 0.98
C PRO A 38 9.45 1.82 0.81
N TYR A 39 8.47 2.37 1.54
CA TYR A 39 7.06 2.02 1.41
C TYR A 39 6.52 2.27 -0.01
N LEU A 40 6.68 3.49 -0.53
CA LEU A 40 6.23 3.85 -1.88
C LEU A 40 6.95 3.05 -2.97
N LYS A 41 8.24 2.76 -2.77
CA LYS A 41 9.00 1.94 -3.72
C LYS A 41 8.38 0.54 -3.82
N SER A 42 8.11 -0.12 -2.70
CA SER A 42 7.50 -1.46 -2.69
C SER A 42 6.11 -1.45 -3.32
N PHE A 43 5.28 -0.47 -2.98
CA PHE A 43 3.91 -0.35 -3.50
C PHE A 43 3.87 -0.08 -5.01
N LEU A 44 4.63 0.91 -5.48
CA LEU A 44 4.59 1.35 -6.88
C LEU A 44 5.43 0.50 -7.83
N THR A 45 6.22 -0.44 -7.31
CA THR A 45 6.90 -1.44 -8.15
C THR A 45 5.95 -2.58 -8.55
N ASP A 46 4.81 -2.73 -7.87
CA ASP A 46 3.80 -3.72 -8.21
C ASP A 46 3.10 -3.38 -9.53
N ARG A 47 3.13 -4.34 -10.47
CA ARG A 47 2.50 -4.22 -11.79
C ARG A 47 0.97 -4.18 -11.72
N ARG A 48 0.37 -4.60 -10.60
CA ARG A 48 -1.08 -4.51 -10.38
C ARG A 48 -1.53 -3.07 -10.11
N ILE A 49 -0.63 -2.20 -9.68
CA ILE A 49 -0.91 -0.81 -9.33
C ILE A 49 -0.53 0.13 -10.49
N VAL A 50 0.45 -0.26 -11.30
CA VAL A 50 0.97 0.57 -12.40
C VAL A 50 0.90 -0.20 -13.72
N GLU A 51 0.11 0.34 -14.64
CA GLU A 51 -0.17 -0.26 -15.96
C GLU A 51 0.94 0.01 -16.99
N LEU A 52 1.86 0.94 -16.71
CA LEU A 52 2.93 1.32 -17.63
C LEU A 52 4.02 0.24 -17.76
N PRO A 53 4.67 0.11 -18.94
CA PRO A 53 5.82 -0.75 -19.12
C PRO A 53 6.94 -0.42 -18.13
N LYS A 54 7.60 -1.45 -17.56
CA LYS A 54 8.62 -1.29 -16.50
C LYS A 54 9.75 -0.32 -16.89
N TRP A 55 10.20 -0.38 -18.14
CA TRP A 55 11.29 0.45 -18.65
C TRP A 55 10.94 1.94 -18.67
N LEU A 56 9.67 2.28 -18.85
CA LEU A 56 9.19 3.67 -18.81
C LEU A 56 8.88 4.09 -17.37
N TRP A 57 8.30 3.19 -16.57
CA TRP A 57 7.91 3.50 -15.20
C TRP A 57 9.08 3.63 -14.23
N TYR A 58 10.13 2.81 -14.35
CA TYR A 58 11.24 2.80 -13.40
C TYR A 58 12.00 4.15 -13.35
N PRO A 59 12.32 4.80 -14.50
CA PRO A 59 12.89 6.14 -14.50
C PRO A 59 11.97 7.18 -13.83
N ILE A 60 10.66 7.10 -14.05
CA ILE A 60 9.67 8.01 -13.43
C ILE A 60 9.59 7.78 -11.92
N LEU A 61 9.57 6.51 -11.50
CA LEU A 61 9.52 6.10 -10.09
C LEU A 61 10.75 6.62 -9.33
N HIS A 62 11.95 6.35 -9.86
CA HIS A 62 13.20 6.70 -9.20
C HIS A 62 13.59 8.18 -9.36
N GLY A 63 13.22 8.82 -10.46
CA GLY A 63 13.55 10.22 -10.75
C GLY A 63 12.54 11.22 -10.18
N LEU A 64 11.25 11.05 -10.51
CA LEU A 64 10.21 12.02 -10.16
C LEU A 64 9.47 11.65 -8.86
N VAL A 65 8.97 10.42 -8.77
CA VAL A 65 8.08 10.03 -7.67
C VAL A 65 8.82 9.96 -6.34
N LEU A 66 9.90 9.19 -6.24
CA LEU A 66 10.65 9.04 -4.98
C LEU A 66 11.42 10.32 -4.58
N THR A 67 11.55 11.29 -5.48
CA THR A 67 12.27 12.56 -5.22
C THR A 67 11.32 13.68 -4.81
N PHE A 68 10.18 13.85 -5.49
CA PHE A 68 9.26 14.96 -5.25
C PHE A 68 8.08 14.62 -4.32
N ARG A 69 7.62 13.36 -4.32
CA ARG A 69 6.44 12.92 -3.55
C ARG A 69 6.59 12.95 -2.03
N PRO A 70 7.79 12.80 -1.41
CA PRO A 70 7.87 12.80 0.05
C PRO A 70 7.43 14.12 0.68
N LYS A 71 7.66 15.27 0.02
CA LYS A 71 7.28 16.60 0.53
C LYS A 71 5.77 16.85 0.49
N LYS A 72 5.08 16.41 -0.58
CA LYS A 72 3.62 16.58 -0.72
C LYS A 72 2.82 15.57 0.12
N SER A 73 3.31 14.33 0.26
CA SER A 73 2.66 13.31 1.07
C SER A 73 2.78 13.58 2.57
N ALA A 74 3.94 14.07 3.04
CA ALA A 74 4.13 14.44 4.45
C ALA A 74 3.10 15.50 4.90
N HIS A 75 2.88 16.56 4.11
CA HIS A 75 1.84 17.56 4.38
C HIS A 75 0.41 16.99 4.37
N ALA A 76 0.13 15.98 3.54
CA ALA A 76 -1.18 15.33 3.56
C ALA A 76 -1.42 14.55 4.87
N TYR A 77 -0.39 13.86 5.39
CA TYR A 77 -0.44 13.19 6.70
C TYR A 77 -0.49 14.19 7.88
N GLU A 78 0.21 15.32 7.76
CA GLU A 78 0.18 16.43 8.74
C GLU A 78 -1.22 17.04 8.84
N LYS A 79 -1.94 17.13 7.71
CA LYS A 79 -3.28 17.72 7.64
C LYS A 79 -4.37 16.77 8.16
N SER A 80 -4.18 15.45 8.08
CA SER A 80 -5.09 14.47 8.68
C SER A 80 -4.74 14.25 10.15
N GLY A 81 -5.15 15.19 10.99
CA GLY A 81 -5.09 15.07 12.44
C GLY A 81 -5.78 13.79 12.91
N LEU A 82 -4.98 12.76 13.21
CA LEU A 82 -5.38 11.73 14.17
C LEU A 82 -5.62 12.45 15.50
N ARG A 83 -6.87 12.85 15.73
CA ARG A 83 -7.39 13.09 17.07
C ARG A 83 -7.16 11.79 17.82
N LYS A 84 -6.05 11.78 18.55
CA LYS A 84 -5.66 10.77 19.54
C LYS A 84 -6.92 10.51 20.37
N VAL A 85 -7.60 9.40 20.10
CA VAL A 85 -8.68 8.92 20.96
C VAL A 85 -7.97 8.51 22.25
N ARG A 86 -7.92 9.42 23.21
CA ARG A 86 -7.57 9.10 24.59
C ARG A 86 -8.75 8.35 25.21
N PRO A 87 -8.49 7.34 26.05
CA PRO A 87 -9.51 6.53 26.70
C PRO A 87 -10.43 7.38 27.57
#